data_AF-A0A158T0M8-F1
#
_entry.id   AF-A0A158T0M8-F1
#
_cell.length_a   1.000
_cell.length_b   1.000
_cell.length_c   1.000
_cell.angle_alpha   90.00
_cell.angle_beta   90.00
_cell.angle_gamma   90.00
#
_symmetry.space_group_name_H-M   'P 1'
#
loop_
_entity.id
_entity.type
_entity.pdbx_description
1 polymer ?
#
loop_
_entity_poly.entity_id
_entity_poly.type
_entity_poly.pdbx_seq_one_letter_code
_entity_poly.pdbx_strand_id
1 'polypeptide(L)'
;MNQSLFHHSKQQEYCPQCGAPLQIKQGKKGLFLGCSAYPECDYLRPLQRSEHKVLKTLDEICPKCSNLLQLKQGSFGMFIGCSHYPECDFVVREESESEEKITCPECKTGHLIPRRGRQGKIFYGCDNFPKCKFSLPAKPYAVPCPTCHFPLSLLKSENGEKQIFQCANKTCRHIFEQ
;
A
#
# COMPACT_ATOMS: atom_id res chain seq x y z
N MET A 1 3.97 -28.53 -49.69
CA MET A 1 4.06 -29.30 -48.44
C MET A 1 4.22 -28.29 -47.30
N ASN A 2 3.11 -27.85 -46.68
CA ASN A 2 3.15 -26.88 -45.58
C ASN A 2 3.43 -27.63 -44.27
N GLN A 3 4.70 -27.84 -43.93
CA GLN A 3 5.08 -28.29 -42.61
C GLN A 3 5.12 -27.08 -41.67
N SER A 4 4.13 -27.00 -40.77
CA SER A 4 4.09 -25.99 -39.71
C SER A 4 5.32 -26.14 -38.81
N LEU A 5 6.12 -25.07 -38.72
CA LEU A 5 7.36 -25.00 -37.91
C LEU A 5 7.11 -24.91 -36.40
N PHE A 6 5.84 -24.90 -35.97
CA PHE A 6 5.47 -24.74 -34.57
C PHE A 6 4.87 -26.04 -34.03
N HIS A 7 5.73 -26.97 -33.60
CA HIS A 7 5.31 -28.00 -32.67
C HIS A 7 5.11 -27.36 -31.29
N HIS A 8 3.89 -26.90 -31.00
CA HIS A 8 3.49 -26.57 -29.63
C HIS A 8 3.50 -27.87 -28.81
N SER A 9 4.65 -28.20 -28.23
CA SER A 9 4.75 -29.19 -27.18
C SER A 9 4.05 -28.63 -25.94
N LYS A 10 2.72 -28.74 -25.90
CA LYS A 10 1.92 -28.47 -24.70
C LYS A 10 2.41 -29.43 -23.61
N GLN A 11 3.26 -28.95 -22.73
CA GLN A 11 3.62 -29.66 -21.51
C GLN A 11 2.33 -29.77 -20.68
N GLN A 12 1.74 -30.97 -20.68
CA GLN A 12 0.52 -31.26 -19.93
C GLN A 12 0.91 -31.53 -18.48
N GLU A 13 0.65 -30.57 -17.60
CA GLU A 13 0.87 -30.71 -16.16
C GLU A 13 -0.27 -31.55 -15.54
N TYR A 14 0.04 -32.39 -14.56
CA TYR A 14 -0.92 -33.25 -13.87
C TYR A 14 -1.18 -32.76 -12.45
N CYS A 15 -2.39 -33.01 -11.95
CA CYS A 15 -2.82 -32.61 -10.61
C CYS A 15 -2.13 -33.47 -9.53
N PRO A 16 -1.54 -32.88 -8.48
CA PRO A 16 -0.90 -33.63 -7.41
C PRO A 16 -1.88 -34.38 -6.49
N GLN A 17 -3.18 -34.06 -6.52
CA GLN A 17 -4.19 -34.69 -5.66
C GLN A 17 -4.86 -35.92 -6.30
N CYS A 18 -5.07 -35.91 -7.62
CA CYS A 18 -5.83 -36.97 -8.31
C CYS A 18 -5.15 -37.51 -9.57
N GLY A 19 -4.03 -36.92 -10.00
CA GLY A 19 -3.34 -37.32 -11.24
C GLY A 19 -4.04 -36.91 -12.53
N ALA A 20 -5.23 -36.31 -12.49
CA ALA A 20 -5.92 -35.82 -13.68
C ALA A 20 -5.20 -34.61 -14.30
N PRO A 21 -5.31 -34.37 -15.62
CA PRO A 21 -4.63 -33.26 -16.28
C PRO A 21 -5.14 -31.90 -15.80
N LEU A 22 -4.22 -30.97 -15.61
CA LEU A 22 -4.52 -29.58 -15.31
C LEU A 22 -4.84 -28.81 -16.60
N GLN A 23 -5.84 -27.95 -16.54
CA GLN A 23 -6.27 -27.10 -17.65
C GLN A 23 -6.26 -25.63 -17.24
N ILE A 24 -5.87 -24.77 -18.18
CA ILE A 24 -5.90 -23.32 -17.97
C ILE A 24 -7.35 -22.85 -18.04
N LYS A 25 -7.86 -22.33 -16.92
CA LYS A 25 -9.20 -21.75 -16.75
C LYS A 25 -9.08 -20.26 -16.41
N GLN A 26 -10.10 -19.48 -16.74
CA GLN A 26 -10.17 -18.05 -16.44
C GLN A 26 -11.07 -17.81 -15.23
N GLY A 27 -10.56 -17.11 -14.22
CA GLY A 27 -11.29 -16.72 -13.02
C GLY A 27 -11.33 -15.22 -12.81
N LYS A 28 -12.02 -14.77 -11.75
CA LYS A 28 -12.11 -13.34 -11.38
C LYS A 28 -10.75 -12.68 -11.12
N LYS A 29 -9.79 -13.46 -10.62
CA LYS A 29 -8.43 -12.99 -10.23
C LYS A 29 -7.37 -13.25 -11.31
N GLY A 30 -7.75 -13.72 -12.50
CA GLY A 30 -6.84 -14.05 -13.59
C GLY A 30 -6.89 -15.51 -14.03
N LEU A 31 -5.93 -15.91 -14.85
CA LEU A 31 -5.81 -17.28 -15.35
C LEU A 31 -5.21 -18.20 -14.26
N PHE A 32 -5.74 -19.41 -14.16
CA PHE A 32 -5.29 -20.42 -13.22
C PHE A 32 -5.33 -21.81 -13.85
N LEU A 33 -4.53 -22.73 -13.36
CA LEU A 33 -4.59 -24.15 -13.66
C LEU A 33 -5.60 -24.80 -12.72
N GLY A 34 -6.68 -25.33 -13.28
CA GLY A 34 -7.67 -26.10 -12.53
C GLY A 34 -7.66 -27.56 -12.96
N CYS A 35 -7.97 -28.46 -12.03
CA CYS A 35 -8.17 -29.86 -12.36
C CYS A 35 -9.29 -30.07 -13.39
N SER A 36 -9.09 -31.02 -14.31
CA SER A 36 -10.15 -31.45 -15.24
C SER A 36 -11.26 -32.25 -14.56
N ALA A 37 -10.95 -32.92 -13.44
CA ALA A 37 -11.90 -33.75 -12.68
C ALA A 37 -12.76 -32.94 -11.69
N TYR A 38 -12.92 -31.62 -11.86
CA TYR A 38 -13.86 -30.84 -11.06
C TYR A 38 -15.31 -31.25 -11.41
N PRO A 39 -16.20 -31.51 -10.44
CA PRO A 39 -16.13 -31.16 -9.00
C PRO A 39 -15.53 -32.23 -8.07
N GLU A 40 -15.12 -33.40 -8.58
CA GLU A 40 -14.53 -34.48 -7.76
C GLU A 40 -13.15 -34.11 -7.19
N CYS A 41 -12.43 -33.22 -7.87
CA CYS A 41 -11.17 -32.64 -7.39
C CYS A 41 -11.18 -31.11 -7.55
N ASP A 42 -11.03 -30.40 -6.42
CA ASP A 42 -11.02 -28.92 -6.35
C ASP A 42 -9.60 -28.32 -6.35
N TYR A 43 -8.62 -29.05 -6.88
CA TYR A 43 -7.27 -28.53 -7.00
C TYR A 43 -7.20 -27.36 -7.98
N LEU A 44 -6.65 -26.25 -7.52
CA LEU A 44 -6.38 -25.05 -8.30
C LEU A 44 -4.98 -24.48 -8.00
N ARG A 45 -4.30 -24.00 -9.04
CA ARG A 45 -2.99 -23.35 -8.95
C ARG A 45 -2.96 -22.09 -9.83
N PRO A 46 -2.68 -20.89 -9.29
CA PRO A 46 -2.52 -19.68 -10.09
C PRO A 46 -1.37 -19.81 -11.10
N LEU A 47 -1.54 -19.27 -12.32
CA LEU A 47 -0.47 -19.29 -13.34
C LEU A 47 0.62 -18.26 -13.09
N GLN A 48 0.24 -17.06 -12.65
CA GLN A 48 1.21 -16.07 -12.19
C GLN A 48 1.54 -16.35 -10.72
N ARG A 49 2.73 -16.90 -10.49
CA ARG A 49 3.44 -16.58 -9.25
C ARG A 49 3.71 -15.08 -9.32
N SER A 50 3.36 -14.33 -8.28
CA SER A 50 3.83 -12.96 -8.13
C SER A 50 5.35 -13.01 -7.99
N GLU A 51 6.05 -13.09 -9.13
CA GLU A 51 7.50 -13.11 -9.16
C GLU A 51 7.98 -11.72 -8.77
N HIS A 52 8.51 -11.62 -7.56
CA HIS A 52 9.13 -10.40 -7.11
C HIS A 52 10.53 -10.34 -7.70
N LYS A 53 10.80 -9.36 -8.56
CA LYS A 53 12.14 -9.18 -9.12
C LYS A 53 13.06 -8.68 -8.00
N VAL A 54 14.11 -9.44 -7.68
CA VAL A 54 15.13 -8.98 -6.74
C VAL A 54 15.98 -7.91 -7.42
N LEU A 55 15.98 -6.70 -6.87
CA LEU A 55 16.77 -5.57 -7.38
C LEU A 55 18.14 -5.51 -6.72
N LYS A 56 18.20 -5.63 -5.40
CA LYS A 56 19.43 -5.50 -4.61
C LYS A 56 19.36 -6.33 -3.33
N THR A 57 20.47 -6.97 -2.96
CA THR A 57 20.64 -7.56 -1.63
C THR A 57 21.21 -6.51 -0.68
N LEU A 58 20.63 -6.41 0.51
CA LEU A 58 21.05 -5.50 1.57
C LEU A 58 21.91 -6.27 2.59
N ASP A 59 22.82 -5.58 3.24
CA ASP A 59 23.68 -6.15 4.31
C ASP A 59 22.96 -6.23 5.67
N GLU A 60 21.68 -5.86 5.71
CA GLU A 60 20.83 -5.96 6.89
C GLU A 60 20.33 -7.39 7.10
N ILE A 61 20.29 -7.81 8.36
CA ILE A 61 19.87 -9.15 8.76
C ILE A 61 18.41 -9.13 9.17
N CYS A 62 17.64 -10.10 8.70
CA CYS A 62 16.25 -10.28 9.10
C CYS A 62 16.14 -10.74 10.57
N PRO A 63 15.29 -10.10 11.39
CA PRO A 63 15.14 -10.45 12.80
C PRO A 63 14.43 -11.80 13.04
N LYS A 64 13.80 -12.39 12.02
CA LYS A 64 13.11 -13.69 12.14
C LYS A 64 13.96 -14.87 11.69
N CYS A 65 14.62 -14.73 10.54
CA CYS A 65 15.30 -15.82 9.83
C CYS A 65 16.83 -15.71 9.91
N SER A 66 17.38 -14.61 10.45
CA SER A 66 18.81 -14.26 10.43
C SER A 66 19.47 -14.27 9.02
N ASN A 67 18.67 -14.33 7.96
CA ASN A 67 19.14 -14.21 6.59
C ASN A 67 19.15 -12.75 6.14
N LEU A 68 19.90 -12.46 5.07
CA LEU A 68 19.98 -11.12 4.49
C LEU A 68 18.62 -10.64 3.97
N LEU A 69 18.39 -9.33 4.08
CA LEU A 69 17.27 -8.64 3.48
C LEU A 69 17.55 -8.31 2.00
N GLN A 70 16.50 -8.22 1.21
CA GLN A 70 16.57 -7.92 -0.22
C GLN A 70 15.51 -6.91 -0.61
N LEU A 71 15.90 -5.91 -1.40
CA LEU A 71 15.01 -5.00 -2.09
C LEU A 71 14.40 -5.73 -3.30
N LYS A 72 13.09 -5.93 -3.27
CA LYS A 72 12.30 -6.65 -4.25
C LYS A 72 11.29 -5.70 -4.89
N GLN A 73 11.00 -5.89 -6.18
CA GLN A 73 9.96 -5.16 -6.90
C GLN A 73 8.73 -6.06 -7.06
N GLY A 74 7.64 -5.69 -6.41
CA GLY A 74 6.34 -6.35 -6.53
C GLY A 74 5.33 -5.51 -7.32
N SER A 75 4.10 -6.01 -7.43
CA SER A 75 3.01 -5.32 -8.14
C SER A 75 2.60 -3.98 -7.50
N PHE A 76 2.83 -3.82 -6.19
CA PHE A 76 2.47 -2.62 -5.43
C PHE A 76 3.64 -1.65 -5.21
N GLY A 77 4.80 -1.92 -5.81
CA GLY A 77 6.00 -1.10 -5.66
C GLY A 77 7.21 -1.90 -5.15
N MET A 78 8.26 -1.18 -4.81
CA MET A 78 9.46 -1.75 -4.21
C MET A 78 9.25 -1.96 -2.72
N PHE A 79 9.77 -3.05 -2.19
CA PHE A 79 9.70 -3.37 -0.76
C PHE A 79 10.94 -4.18 -0.36
N ILE A 80 11.29 -4.15 0.92
CA ILE A 80 12.41 -4.91 1.47
C ILE A 80 11.86 -6.15 2.18
N GLY A 81 12.39 -7.34 1.90
CA GLY A 81 11.97 -8.59 2.57
C GLY A 81 13.09 -9.61 2.72
N CYS A 82 12.89 -10.64 3.57
CA CYS A 82 13.87 -11.72 3.78
C CYS A 82 14.18 -12.40 2.42
N SER A 83 15.45 -12.71 2.19
CA SER A 83 15.90 -13.45 1.01
C SER A 83 15.29 -14.85 0.95
N HIS A 84 15.02 -15.44 2.11
CA HIS A 84 14.51 -16.79 2.31
C HIS A 84 12.98 -16.92 2.21
N TYR A 85 12.34 -16.15 1.32
CA TYR A 85 10.92 -16.35 0.97
C TYR A 85 10.80 -17.58 0.05
N PRO A 86 9.85 -18.51 0.24
CA PRO A 86 8.60 -18.41 1.02
C PRO A 86 8.67 -18.92 2.47
N GLU A 87 9.84 -19.37 2.95
CA GLU A 87 9.97 -19.91 4.31
C GLU A 87 9.93 -18.81 5.39
N CYS A 88 10.33 -17.59 5.02
CA CYS A 88 10.23 -16.41 5.87
C CYS A 88 9.51 -15.26 5.16
N ASP A 89 8.27 -14.98 5.58
CA ASP A 89 7.43 -13.86 5.13
C ASP A 89 7.77 -12.50 5.80
N PHE A 90 9.00 -12.33 6.29
CA PHE A 90 9.40 -11.03 6.85
C PHE A 90 9.53 -9.98 5.75
N VAL A 91 8.81 -8.87 5.92
CA VAL A 91 8.86 -7.69 5.06
C VAL A 91 9.07 -6.49 5.97
N VAL A 92 10.09 -5.68 5.67
CA VAL A 92 10.27 -4.38 6.32
C VAL A 92 9.16 -3.49 5.81
N ARG A 93 8.28 -3.11 6.74
CA ARG A 93 7.38 -1.99 6.52
C ARG A 93 8.15 -0.81 7.06
N GLU A 94 8.60 0.08 6.17
CA GLU A 94 8.90 1.43 6.60
C GLU A 94 7.56 1.96 7.15
N GLU A 95 7.40 1.90 8.47
CA GLU A 95 6.51 2.82 9.15
C GLU A 95 7.06 4.17 8.73
N SER A 96 6.27 4.92 7.96
CA SER A 96 6.62 6.28 7.56
C SER A 96 6.82 7.08 8.86
N GLU A 97 8.06 7.10 9.35
CA GLU A 97 8.48 7.45 10.71
C GLU A 97 8.46 8.98 10.93
N SER A 98 7.66 9.68 10.14
CA SER A 98 7.57 11.14 10.13
C SER A 98 6.21 11.64 9.67
N GLU A 99 5.14 10.85 9.87
CA GLU A 99 3.84 11.49 10.06
C GLU A 99 3.88 12.17 11.43
N GLU A 100 4.31 13.44 11.43
CA GLU A 100 4.22 14.34 12.58
C GLU A 100 2.86 14.13 13.23
N LYS A 101 2.85 13.58 14.44
CA LYS A 101 1.61 13.27 15.15
C LYS A 101 0.97 14.57 15.59
N ILE A 102 0.13 15.13 14.73
CA ILE A 102 -0.54 16.41 14.99
C ILE A 102 -1.69 16.16 15.97
N THR A 103 -1.59 16.75 17.16
CA THR A 103 -2.64 16.71 18.17
C THR A 103 -3.89 17.43 17.67
N CYS A 104 -5.06 16.84 17.89
CA CYS A 104 -6.34 17.43 17.54
C CYS A 104 -6.63 18.65 18.44
N PRO A 105 -6.91 19.83 17.88
CA PRO A 105 -7.15 21.05 18.66
C PRO A 105 -8.51 21.05 19.38
N GLU A 106 -9.50 20.27 18.91
CA GLU A 106 -10.82 20.21 19.54
C GLU A 106 -10.82 19.34 20.80
N CYS A 107 -10.23 18.14 20.74
CA CYS A 107 -10.26 17.21 21.88
C CYS A 107 -8.96 17.23 22.71
N LYS A 108 -7.84 17.72 22.18
CA LYS A 108 -6.48 17.72 22.78
C LYS A 108 -5.92 16.35 23.19
N THR A 109 -6.73 15.30 23.21
CA THR A 109 -6.36 13.94 23.58
C THR A 109 -6.10 13.05 22.37
N GLY A 110 -6.72 13.38 21.23
CA GLY A 110 -6.63 12.59 20.00
C GLY A 110 -5.62 13.16 19.01
N HIS A 111 -5.26 12.36 18.01
CA HIS A 111 -4.35 12.73 16.93
C HIS A 111 -5.05 12.75 15.58
N LEU A 112 -4.59 13.61 14.68
CA LEU A 112 -5.05 13.67 13.31
C LEU A 112 -4.34 12.62 12.47
N ILE A 113 -5.11 11.65 11.97
CA ILE A 113 -4.62 10.58 11.10
C ILE A 113 -5.12 10.77 9.67
N PRO A 114 -4.31 10.44 8.65
CA PRO A 114 -4.77 10.45 7.27
C PRO A 114 -5.79 9.33 7.04
N ARG A 115 -6.90 9.65 6.39
CA ARG A 115 -7.96 8.74 6.00
C ARG A 115 -8.31 8.94 4.53
N ARG A 116 -8.60 7.85 3.83
CA ARG A 116 -9.06 7.92 2.43
C ARG A 116 -10.58 8.13 2.39
N GLY A 117 -11.01 9.20 1.73
CA GLY A 117 -12.42 9.47 1.46
C GLY A 117 -12.97 8.61 0.32
N ARG A 118 -14.29 8.65 0.11
CA ARG A 118 -14.98 7.91 -0.96
C ARG A 118 -14.47 8.22 -2.38
N GLN A 119 -14.00 9.45 -2.60
CA GLN A 119 -13.46 9.92 -3.88
C GLN A 119 -11.94 9.71 -4.01
N GLY A 120 -11.33 8.92 -3.12
CA GLY A 120 -9.88 8.69 -3.10
C GLY A 120 -9.03 9.84 -2.52
N LYS A 121 -9.63 11.03 -2.30
CA LYS A 121 -8.95 12.15 -1.64
C LYS A 121 -8.62 11.82 -0.19
N ILE A 122 -7.39 12.12 0.23
CA ILE A 122 -6.95 11.97 1.62
C ILE A 122 -7.47 13.16 2.43
N PHE A 123 -8.05 12.88 3.59
CA PHE A 123 -8.44 13.88 4.58
C PHE A 123 -7.85 13.48 5.93
N TYR A 124 -7.63 14.46 6.81
CA TYR A 124 -7.06 14.21 8.14
C TYR A 124 -8.18 14.26 9.16
N GLY A 125 -8.45 13.14 9.84
CA GLY A 125 -9.52 13.03 10.83
C GLY A 125 -8.98 12.63 12.20
N CYS A 126 -9.64 13.06 13.26
CA CYS A 126 -9.27 12.63 14.61
C CYS A 126 -9.45 11.10 14.79
N ASP A 127 -8.49 10.47 15.44
CA ASP A 127 -8.53 9.06 15.87
C ASP A 127 -9.69 8.77 16.84
N ASN A 128 -10.07 9.71 17.70
CA ASN A 128 -11.09 9.58 18.74
C ASN A 128 -12.53 9.71 18.21
N PHE A 129 -12.78 9.34 16.96
CA PHE A 129 -14.14 9.21 16.41
C PHE A 129 -14.85 8.01 17.06
N PRO A 130 -16.12 8.11 17.53
CA PRO A 130 -17.11 9.15 17.24
C PRO A 130 -17.16 10.33 18.22
N LYS A 131 -16.32 10.35 19.27
CA LYS A 131 -16.32 11.40 20.30
C LYS A 131 -15.85 12.75 19.76
N CYS A 132 -14.86 12.74 18.85
CA CYS A 132 -14.38 13.92 18.14
C CYS A 132 -14.67 13.78 16.64
N LYS A 133 -15.34 14.77 16.05
CA LYS A 133 -15.69 14.81 14.61
C LYS A 133 -14.81 15.79 13.82
N PHE A 134 -13.71 16.24 14.42
CA PHE A 134 -12.78 17.14 13.76
C PHE A 134 -12.16 16.48 12.53
N SER A 135 -12.20 17.18 11.39
CA SER A 135 -11.64 16.70 10.12
C SER A 135 -11.17 17.87 9.26
N LEU A 136 -10.03 17.70 8.60
CA LEU A 136 -9.43 18.66 7.68
C LEU A 136 -9.28 18.05 6.28
N PRO A 137 -9.49 18.84 5.21
CA PRO A 137 -9.48 18.34 3.84
C PRO A 137 -8.08 18.07 3.29
N ALA A 138 -7.03 18.55 3.96
CA ALA A 138 -5.63 18.46 3.55
C ALA A 138 -4.73 18.31 4.78
N LYS A 139 -3.43 18.09 4.56
CA LYS A 139 -2.43 17.96 5.62
C LYS A 139 -2.37 19.24 6.47
N PRO A 140 -2.56 19.15 7.80
CA PRO A 140 -2.34 20.28 8.69
C PRO A 140 -0.86 20.48 8.98
N TYR A 141 -0.50 21.72 9.30
CA TYR A 141 0.81 22.15 9.75
C TYR A 141 0.64 22.88 11.08
N ALA A 142 1.57 22.69 12.01
CA ALA A 142 1.57 23.32 13.34
C ALA A 142 1.99 24.81 13.29
N VAL A 143 1.38 25.56 12.38
CA VAL A 143 1.63 26.99 12.18
C VAL A 143 0.43 27.76 12.74
N PRO A 144 0.63 28.56 13.81
CA PRO A 144 -0.45 29.32 14.42
C PRO A 144 -0.91 30.47 13.50
N CYS A 145 -2.23 30.69 13.43
CA CYS A 145 -2.80 31.76 12.64
C CYS A 145 -2.59 33.14 13.33
N PRO A 146 -2.12 34.18 12.60
CA PRO A 146 -1.86 35.51 13.17
C PRO A 146 -3.14 36.24 13.63
N THR A 147 -4.30 35.91 13.08
CA THR A 147 -5.57 36.60 13.38
C THR A 147 -6.32 35.98 14.56
N CYS A 148 -6.36 34.65 14.63
CA CYS A 148 -7.20 33.93 15.59
C CYS A 148 -6.43 33.03 16.56
N HIS A 149 -5.09 33.00 16.44
CA HIS A 149 -4.19 32.18 17.25
C HIS A 149 -4.50 30.67 17.23
N PHE A 150 -5.24 30.21 16.22
CA PHE A 150 -5.54 28.79 16.07
C PHE A 150 -4.28 28.02 15.67
N PRO A 151 -3.97 26.87 16.30
CA PRO A 151 -2.64 26.23 16.22
C PRO A 151 -2.34 25.51 14.90
N LEU A 152 -3.35 25.27 14.06
CA LEU A 152 -3.19 24.52 12.82
C LEU A 152 -3.54 25.36 11.58
N SER A 153 -2.74 25.20 10.53
CA SER A 153 -2.96 25.81 9.23
C SER A 153 -2.76 24.77 8.11
N LEU A 154 -3.34 25.04 6.94
CA LEU A 154 -3.29 24.18 5.75
C LEU A 154 -2.45 24.86 4.67
N LEU A 155 -1.53 24.12 4.05
CA LEU A 155 -0.75 24.63 2.92
C LEU A 155 -1.67 24.78 1.69
N LYS A 156 -1.73 25.98 1.11
CA LYS A 156 -2.54 26.28 -0.08
C LYS A 156 -1.70 26.28 -1.35
N SER A 157 -0.51 26.86 -1.30
CA SER A 157 0.44 26.95 -2.42
C SER A 157 1.85 27.10 -1.87
N GLU A 158 2.82 26.55 -2.61
CA GLU A 158 4.24 26.68 -2.34
C GLU A 158 4.91 27.25 -3.59
N ASN A 159 5.38 28.49 -3.50
CA ASN A 159 6.08 29.17 -4.58
C ASN A 159 7.55 29.31 -4.20
N GLY A 160 8.31 28.21 -4.25
CA GLY A 160 9.77 28.15 -4.06
C GLY A 160 10.27 28.66 -2.69
N GLU A 161 10.21 29.97 -2.47
CA GLU A 161 10.65 30.65 -1.25
C GLU A 161 9.49 31.08 -0.33
N LYS A 162 8.24 31.07 -0.81
CA LYS A 162 7.07 31.52 -0.03
C LYS A 162 6.01 30.44 0.09
N GLN A 163 5.58 30.17 1.31
CA GLN A 163 4.49 29.24 1.59
C GLN A 163 3.22 30.02 1.97
N ILE A 164 2.14 29.79 1.22
CA ILE A 164 0.84 30.39 1.51
C ILE A 164 0.05 29.40 2.37
N PHE A 165 -0.23 29.79 3.60
CA PHE A 165 -1.02 29.03 4.56
C PHE A 165 -2.45 29.58 4.68
N GLN A 166 -3.40 28.68 4.92
CA GLN A 166 -4.77 29.01 5.25
C GLN A 166 -5.11 28.47 6.64
N CYS A 167 -5.68 29.30 7.51
CA CYS A 167 -6.11 28.87 8.83
C CYS A 167 -7.09 27.69 8.75
N ALA A 168 -6.85 26.63 9.54
CA ALA A 168 -7.71 25.44 9.58
C ALA A 168 -9.03 25.66 10.33
N ASN A 169 -9.18 26.78 11.05
CA ASN A 169 -10.43 27.14 11.71
C ASN A 169 -11.49 27.54 10.67
N LYS A 170 -12.65 26.86 10.71
CA LYS A 170 -13.77 27.07 9.78
C LYS A 170 -14.32 28.49 9.80
N THR A 171 -14.23 29.21 10.93
CA THR A 171 -14.74 30.58 11.10
C THR A 171 -13.76 31.64 10.59
N CYS A 172 -12.45 31.43 10.77
CA CYS A 172 -11.44 32.41 10.40
C CYS A 172 -11.06 32.31 8.91
N ARG A 173 -10.61 31.14 8.45
CA ARG A 173 -10.12 30.89 7.07
C ARG A 173 -9.13 31.92 6.52
N HIS A 174 -8.49 32.71 7.38
CA HIS A 174 -7.53 33.74 6.99
C HIS A 174 -6.34 33.10 6.25
N ILE A 175 -5.91 33.75 5.18
CA ILE A 175 -4.80 33.31 4.34
C ILE A 175 -3.64 34.24 4.64
N PHE A 176 -2.48 33.66 4.92
CA PHE A 176 -1.26 34.38 5.27
C PHE A 176 -0.04 33.68 4.66
N GLU A 177 1.05 34.44 4.53
CA GLU A 177 2.32 33.97 3.99
C GLU A 177 3.32 33.74 5.13
N GLN A 178 4.17 32.74 5.00
CA GLN A 178 5.32 32.49 5.85
C GLN A 178 6.58 32.33 4.99
#